data_AF-A0A3S4GLA8-F1
#
_entry.id   AF-A0A3S4GLA8-F1
#
_cell.length_a   1.000
_cell.length_b   1.000
_cell.length_c   1.000
_cell.angle_alpha   90.00
_cell.angle_beta   90.00
_cell.angle_gamma   90.00
#
_symmetry.space_group_name_H-M   'P 1'
#
loop_
_entity.id
_entity.type
_entity.pdbx_description
1 polymer ?
#
loop_
_entity_poly.entity_id
_entity_poly.type
_entity_poly.pdbx_seq_one_letter_code
_entity_poly.pdbx_strand_id
1 'polypeptide(L)' 'MDDRVQVDGKTINKPKEKVLGGETVAIDAQIEEEARWEPQNIPLDIVYEDGDILVINKPRDLVVHPGGGQPGRHGA' A
#
# COMPACT_ATOMS: atom_id res chain seq x y z
N MET A 1 -5.47 -9.37 16.34
CA MET A 1 -5.19 -10.40 15.32
C MET A 1 -6.51 -11.04 15.03
N ASP A 2 -6.97 -10.95 13.80
CA ASP A 2 -8.23 -11.58 13.40
C ASP A 2 -8.01 -13.09 13.47
N ASP A 3 -8.92 -13.79 14.14
CA ASP A 3 -8.90 -15.22 14.47
C ASP A 3 -8.90 -16.14 13.22
N ARG A 4 -7.89 -16.00 12.37
CA ARG A 4 -7.82 -16.51 10.99
C ARG A 4 -6.71 -17.53 10.77
N VAL A 5 -5.96 -17.86 11.81
CA VAL A 5 -4.92 -18.89 11.77
C VAL A 5 -5.38 -20.06 12.62
N GLN A 6 -5.32 -21.27 12.05
CA GLN A 6 -5.64 -22.51 12.73
C GLN A 6 -4.45 -23.47 12.70
N VAL A 7 -4.26 -24.18 13.81
CA VAL A 7 -3.31 -25.30 13.94
C VAL A 7 -4.11 -26.51 14.41
N ASP A 8 -4.13 -27.58 13.60
CA ASP A 8 -4.95 -28.78 13.82
C ASP A 8 -6.44 -28.46 14.08
N GLY A 9 -6.98 -27.48 13.34
CA GLY A 9 -8.37 -27.04 13.44
C GLY A 9 -8.69 -26.15 14.66
N LYS A 10 -7.70 -25.84 15.51
CA LYS A 10 -7.86 -24.88 16.62
C LYS A 10 -7.35 -23.52 16.21
N THR A 11 -8.17 -22.49 16.41
CA THR A 11 -7.77 -21.10 16.18
C THR A 11 -6.65 -20.67 17.13
N ILE A 12 -5.56 -20.17 16.57
CA ILE A 12 -4.41 -19.60 17.29
C ILE A 12 -4.29 -18.13 16.95
N ASN A 13 -4.35 -17.26 17.96
CA ASN A 13 -4.20 -15.81 17.81
C ASN A 13 -2.99 -15.25 18.56
N LYS A 14 -2.13 -16.14 19.07
CA LYS A 14 -0.87 -15.81 19.74
C LYS A 14 0.30 -16.05 18.78
N PRO A 15 0.95 -15.01 18.26
CA PRO A 15 2.03 -15.19 17.27
C PRO A 15 3.31 -15.83 17.85
N LYS A 16 3.42 -15.95 19.18
CA LYS A 16 4.53 -16.64 19.86
C LYS A 16 4.20 -18.08 20.26
N GLU A 17 3.04 -18.60 19.87
CA GLU A 17 2.68 -20.00 20.12
C GLU A 17 3.74 -20.91 19.48
N LYS A 18 4.28 -21.85 20.26
CA LYS A 18 5.27 -22.81 19.76
C LYS A 18 4.55 -23.96 19.07
N VAL A 19 4.95 -24.25 17.84
CA VAL A 19 4.60 -25.50 17.14
C VAL A 19 5.75 -26.50 17.31
N LEU A 20 5.41 -27.78 17.43
CA LEU A 20 6.37 -28.85 17.70
C LEU A 20 6.75 -29.63 16.44
N GLY A 21 6.04 -29.41 15.33
CA GLY A 21 6.26 -30.05 14.05
C GLY A 21 5.29 -31.23 13.84
N GLY A 22 4.72 -31.29 12.64
CA GLY A 22 3.72 -32.30 12.26
C GLY A 22 2.28 -31.80 12.32
N GLU A 23 2.03 -30.63 12.90
CA GLU A 23 0.72 -29.99 12.90
C GLU A 23 0.35 -29.44 11.52
N THR A 24 -0.95 -29.46 11.20
CA THR A 24 -1.48 -28.85 9.98
C THR A 24 -1.90 -27.40 10.24
N VAL A 25 -1.32 -26.46 9.49
CA VAL A 25 -1.63 -25.04 9.58
C VAL A 25 -2.60 -24.65 8.47
N ALA A 26 -3.71 -24.02 8.83
CA ALA A 26 -4.66 -23.42 7.90
C ALA A 26 -4.78 -21.91 8.15
N ILE A 27 -4.83 -21.13 7.07
CA ILE A 27 -4.89 -19.66 7.13
C ILE A 27 -6.00 -19.17 6.22
N ASP A 28 -6.93 -18.40 6.77
CA ASP A 28 -7.91 -17.64 6.01
C ASP A 28 -7.35 -16.23 5.74
N ALA A 29 -6.54 -16.12 4.69
CA ALA A 29 -5.93 -14.85 4.31
C ALA A 29 -6.91 -14.03 3.46
N GLN A 30 -7.29 -12.86 3.97
CA GLN A 30 -7.96 -11.85 3.16
C GLN A 30 -6.90 -10.90 2.60
N ILE A 31 -6.93 -10.72 1.29
CA ILE A 31 -6.12 -9.70 0.62
C ILE A 31 -6.88 -8.39 0.77
N GLU A 32 -6.27 -7.40 1.41
CA GLU A 32 -6.81 -6.06 1.41
C GLU A 32 -6.79 -5.51 -0.03
N GLU A 33 -7.88 -4.86 -0.44
CA GLU A 33 -7.88 -4.19 -1.74
C GLU A 33 -6.83 -3.09 -1.74
N GLU A 34 -5.99 -3.07 -2.78
CA GLU A 34 -5.05 -1.98 -2.98
C GLU A 34 -5.81 -0.65 -3.06
N ALA A 35 -5.41 0.32 -2.22
CA ALA A 35 -5.91 1.67 -2.34
C ALA A 35 -5.54 2.22 -3.72
N ARG A 36 -6.55 2.39 -4.57
CA ARG A 36 -6.39 3.03 -5.88
C ARG A 36 -6.28 4.54 -5.68
N TRP A 37 -5.31 5.15 -6.37
CA TRP A 37 -5.16 6.59 -6.37
C TRP A 37 -6.14 7.22 -7.34
N GLU A 38 -6.90 8.19 -6.87
CA GLU A 38 -7.77 8.99 -7.73
C GLU A 38 -6.97 10.10 -8.42
N PRO A 39 -7.23 10.37 -9.72
CA PRO A 39 -6.62 11.50 -10.41
C PRO A 39 -7.07 12.82 -9.77
N GLN A 40 -6.18 13.80 -9.74
CA GLN A 40 -6.44 15.13 -9.17
C GLN A 40 -6.17 16.20 -10.21
N ASN A 41 -6.97 17.25 -10.19
CA ASN A 41 -6.77 18.41 -11.04
C ASN A 41 -5.63 19.29 -10.47
N ILE A 42 -4.39 19.00 -10.88
CA ILE A 42 -3.18 19.70 -10.44
C ILE A 42 -2.55 20.38 -11.66
N PRO A 43 -2.24 21.69 -11.60
CA PRO A 43 -1.55 22.36 -12.69
C PRO A 43 -0.11 21.86 -12.80
N LEU A 44 0.30 21.47 -14.02
CA LEU A 44 1.68 21.09 -14.34
C LEU A 44 2.29 22.14 -15.27
N ASP A 45 3.49 22.60 -14.92
CA ASP A 45 4.30 23.46 -15.77
C ASP A 45 5.11 22.58 -16.74
N ILE A 46 4.67 22.50 -18.00
CA ILE A 46 5.25 21.60 -19.02
C ILE A 46 6.35 22.35 -19.79
N VAL A 47 7.57 21.80 -19.74
CA VAL A 47 8.74 22.35 -20.44
C VAL A 47 8.94 21.69 -21.80
N TYR A 48 8.58 20.41 -21.92
CA TYR A 48 8.68 19.63 -23.15
C TYR A 48 7.71 18.44 -23.12
N GLU A 49 7.16 18.07 -24.28
CA GLU A 49 6.27 16.92 -24.46
C GLU A 49 6.41 16.35 -25.88
N ASP A 50 6.50 15.04 -25.99
CA ASP A 50 6.40 14.30 -27.26
C ASP A 50 5.59 13.00 -27.09
N GLY A 51 5.63 12.10 -28.08
CA GLY A 51 4.87 10.85 -28.06
C GLY A 51 5.35 9.82 -27.04
N ASP A 52 6.54 10.02 -26.47
CA ASP A 52 7.21 9.06 -25.60
C ASP A 52 7.47 9.62 -24.19
N ILE A 53 7.73 10.94 -24.06
CA ILE A 53 8.13 11.57 -22.80
C ILE A 53 7.46 12.92 -22.53
N LEU A 54 7.34 13.23 -21.24
CA LEU A 54 6.88 14.52 -20.70
C LEU A 54 7.90 15.06 -19.70
N VAL A 55 8.32 16.32 -19.86
CA VAL A 55 9.22 17.01 -18.93
C VAL A 55 8.47 18.17 -18.28
N ILE A 56 8.40 18.15 -16.95
CA ILE A 56 7.74 19.19 -16.15
C ILE A 56 8.73 19.96 -15.29
N ASN A 57 8.49 21.26 -15.13
CA ASN A 57 9.17 22.09 -14.15
C ASN A 57 8.45 21.98 -12.80
N LYS A 58 8.90 21.02 -11.98
CA LYS A 58 8.25 20.71 -10.70
C LYS A 58 8.35 21.89 -9.72
N PRO A 59 7.24 22.46 -9.23
CA PRO A 59 7.29 23.46 -8.17
C PRO A 59 7.81 22.87 -6.85
N ARG A 60 8.21 23.76 -5.94
CA ARG A 60 8.41 23.38 -4.53
C ARG A 60 7.06 22.89 -3.98
N ASP A 61 7.11 21.99 -3.01
CA ASP A 61 5.93 21.42 -2.35
C ASP A 61 5.04 20.45 -3.17
N LEU A 62 5.36 20.20 -4.46
CA LEU A 62 4.79 19.07 -5.23
C LEU A 62 5.57 17.77 -4.95
N VAL A 63 4.87 16.75 -4.44
CA VAL A 63 5.40 15.41 -4.13
C VAL A 63 5.43 14.54 -5.39
N VAL A 64 6.54 13.86 -5.66
CA VAL A 64 6.72 13.03 -6.87
C VAL A 64 6.12 11.63 -6.71
N HIS A 65 6.27 11.04 -5.53
CA HIS A 65 5.68 9.75 -5.20
C HIS A 65 5.14 9.81 -3.76
N PRO A 66 3.88 9.40 -3.51
CA PRO A 66 3.33 9.36 -2.15
C PRO A 66 4.21 8.49 -1.24
N GLY A 67 4.52 8.98 -0.05
CA GLY A 67 5.23 8.26 1.01
C GLY A 67 4.41 8.22 2.30
N GLY A 68 4.83 7.39 3.26
CA GLY A 68 4.19 7.32 4.57
C GLY A 68 4.18 8.69 5.25
N GLY A 69 3.00 9.29 5.40
CA GLY A 69 2.80 10.60 6.05
C GLY A 69 2.29 11.72 5.14
N GLN A 70 2.24 11.54 3.81
CA GLN A 70 1.72 12.55 2.89
C GLN A 70 0.80 11.95 1.80
N PRO A 71 -0.41 11.50 2.17
CA PRO A 71 -1.46 11.25 1.18
C PRO A 71 -2.03 12.59 0.70
N GLY A 72 -1.58 13.09 -0.45
CA GLY A 72 -2.29 14.11 -1.23
C GLY A 72 -2.23 15.58 -0.76
N ARG A 73 -1.26 16.00 0.08
CA ARG A 73 -1.11 17.43 0.42
C ARG A 73 -0.31 18.18 -0.65
N HIS A 74 -1.00 19.02 -1.42
CA HIS A 74 -0.41 20.19 -2.07
C HIS A 74 -0.82 21.41 -1.24
N GLY A 75 0.16 22.20 -0.80
CA GLY A 75 -0.06 23.43 -0.04
C GLY A 75 -0.95 24.42 -0.80
N ALA A 76 -1.68 25.21 -0.02
CA ALA A 76 -2.60 26.26 -0.47
C ALA A 76 -1.95 27.27 -1.44
#